data_AF-A0A432EYD9-F1
#
_entry.id   AF-A0A432EYD9-F1
#
_cell.length_a   1.000
_cell.length_b   1.000
_cell.length_c   1.000
_cell.angle_alpha   90.00
_cell.angle_beta   90.00
_cell.angle_gamma   90.00
#
_symmetry.space_group_name_H-M   'P 1'
#
loop_
_entity.id
_entity.type
_entity.pdbx_description
1 polymer ?
#
loop_
_entity_poly.entity_id
_entity_poly.type
_entity_poly.pdbx_seq_one_letter_code
_entity_poly.pdbx_strand_id
1 'polypeptide(L)'
;MELQELTEIIDCLSGDRKVFYYFRDRYALMLLKDYIGNKAMPINTLRQSPYAKLLHKAAVKKALGFAGNGILTADQLEMVWDEKPLAFVTSLSQWGEGKVDWKWNQMSRKGYHLVLQLNMATDHTEQYKRLITPDDLHGFNMDGHPSLDEGERETLAWVRLDLDFNTNEVLIEEIQCDWIREVREAVTEGYEWYGEYTDEQLETYANVILAPYAKVWEEAMLAAAIDFIRHDLGIDTIYYHSFETGAVLKHITYDKPPRSLYTKLPTRFAFQKTNNGPEFLMRDKYVHKRLKAVKKPEWFMLPKVA
;
A
#
# COMPACT_ATOMS: atom_id res chain seq x y z
N MET A 1 6.43 0.74 -16.83
CA MET A 1 7.80 1.15 -17.26
C MET A 1 8.49 0.06 -18.09
N GLU A 2 9.65 0.36 -18.68
CA GLU A 2 10.52 -0.65 -19.33
C GLU A 2 11.37 -1.41 -18.29
N LEU A 3 11.85 -2.60 -18.62
CA LEU A 3 12.57 -3.46 -17.65
C LEU A 3 13.84 -2.79 -17.11
N GLN A 4 14.61 -2.13 -17.99
CA GLN A 4 15.86 -1.49 -17.58
C GLN A 4 15.62 -0.43 -16.49
N GLU A 5 14.62 0.43 -16.67
CA GLU A 5 14.25 1.46 -15.70
C GLU A 5 13.83 0.84 -14.36
N LEU A 6 13.06 -0.25 -14.39
CA LEU A 6 12.66 -0.99 -13.19
C LEU A 6 13.86 -1.56 -12.44
N THR A 7 14.77 -2.24 -13.15
CA THR A 7 15.97 -2.84 -12.56
C THR A 7 16.86 -1.78 -11.93
N GLU A 8 17.06 -0.63 -12.60
CA GLU A 8 17.83 0.48 -12.05
C GLU A 8 17.25 1.00 -10.72
N ILE A 9 15.92 1.14 -10.60
CA ILE A 9 15.26 1.53 -9.35
C ILE A 9 15.52 0.50 -8.25
N ILE A 10 15.32 -0.79 -8.54
CA ILE A 10 15.50 -1.88 -7.57
C ILE A 10 16.95 -1.91 -7.09
N ASP A 11 17.92 -1.86 -8.00
CA ASP A 11 19.35 -1.92 -7.67
C ASP A 11 19.79 -0.73 -6.81
N CYS A 12 19.24 0.47 -7.06
CA CYS A 12 19.57 1.66 -6.29
C CYS A 12 18.94 1.70 -4.90
N LEU A 13 17.76 1.08 -4.71
CA LEU A 13 16.96 1.24 -3.50
C LEU A 13 16.87 -0.03 -2.62
N SER A 14 17.38 -1.18 -3.07
CA SER A 14 17.27 -2.44 -2.31
C SER A 14 18.41 -2.70 -1.32
N GLY A 15 19.42 -1.82 -1.26
CA GLY A 15 20.66 -2.06 -0.50
C GLY A 15 20.53 -1.99 1.02
N ASP A 16 19.68 -1.10 1.54
CA ASP A 16 19.52 -0.91 2.98
C ASP A 16 18.21 -1.50 3.50
N ARG A 17 18.28 -2.16 4.67
CA ARG A 17 17.08 -2.62 5.37
C ARG A 17 16.26 -1.41 5.83
N LYS A 18 15.18 -1.10 5.12
CA LYS A 18 14.23 -0.06 5.52
C LYS A 18 13.14 -0.64 6.44
N VAL A 19 13.10 -0.12 7.67
CA VAL A 19 12.06 -0.48 8.65
C VAL A 19 10.96 0.58 8.63
N PHE A 20 9.73 0.15 8.39
CA PHE A 20 8.55 0.98 8.42
C PHE A 20 7.74 0.68 9.68
N TYR A 21 7.72 1.63 10.61
CA TYR A 21 6.89 1.51 11.82
C TYR A 21 5.48 2.02 11.56
N TYR A 22 4.46 1.32 12.05
CA TYR A 22 3.08 1.73 11.88
C TYR A 22 2.22 1.51 13.13
N PHE A 23 1.35 2.48 13.39
CA PHE A 23 0.27 2.36 14.35
C PHE A 23 -0.97 3.05 13.76
N ARG A 24 -2.15 2.75 14.33
CA ARG A 24 -3.42 3.25 13.80
C ARG A 24 -3.43 4.78 13.67
N ASP A 25 -3.94 5.28 12.54
CA ASP A 25 -3.96 6.69 12.16
C ASP A 25 -2.56 7.34 11.93
N ARG A 26 -1.43 6.61 11.99
CA ARG A 26 -0.09 7.18 11.69
C ARG A 26 -0.03 7.78 10.28
N TYR A 27 -0.74 7.18 9.32
CA TYR A 27 -0.87 7.73 7.96
C TYR A 27 -1.37 9.18 7.95
N ALA A 28 -2.23 9.55 8.89
CA ALA A 28 -2.81 10.89 8.94
C ALA A 28 -1.76 11.92 9.42
N LEU A 29 -0.89 11.52 10.34
CA LEU A 29 0.25 12.32 10.77
C LEU A 29 1.23 12.54 9.62
N MET A 30 1.57 11.46 8.89
CA MET A 30 2.49 11.50 7.75
C MET A 30 1.97 12.42 6.63
N LEU A 31 0.70 12.25 6.22
CA LEU A 31 0.12 13.06 5.15
C LEU A 31 0.04 14.55 5.53
N LEU A 32 -0.30 14.87 6.79
CA LEU A 32 -0.31 16.25 7.26
C LEU A 32 1.10 16.82 7.35
N LYS A 33 2.08 16.03 7.77
CA LYS A 33 3.50 16.43 7.81
C LYS A 33 3.96 16.82 6.41
N ASP A 34 3.72 15.96 5.42
CA ASP A 34 4.08 16.23 4.03
C ASP A 34 3.36 17.47 3.49
N TYR A 35 2.06 17.63 3.81
CA TYR A 35 1.27 18.77 3.35
C TYR A 35 1.73 20.10 3.95
N ILE A 36 2.13 20.10 5.23
CA ILE A 36 2.67 21.27 5.92
C ILE A 36 4.10 21.58 5.45
N GLY A 37 4.89 20.54 5.17
CA GLY A 37 6.30 20.63 4.83
C GLY A 37 7.13 21.28 5.94
N ASN A 38 8.15 22.05 5.56
CA ASN A 38 9.04 22.75 6.49
C ASN A 38 8.43 24.04 7.09
N LYS A 39 7.15 24.30 6.85
CA LYS A 39 6.45 25.51 7.30
C LYS A 39 5.68 25.22 8.59
N ALA A 40 5.19 26.28 9.23
CA ALA A 40 4.15 26.18 10.25
C ALA A 40 2.81 26.58 9.61
N MET A 41 1.74 25.83 9.86
CA MET A 41 0.43 26.08 9.26
C MET A 41 -0.65 26.37 10.32
N PRO A 42 -1.41 27.48 10.22
CA PRO A 42 -2.55 27.71 11.08
C PRO A 42 -3.58 26.57 10.97
N ILE A 43 -4.10 26.09 12.09
CA ILE A 43 -5.08 25.00 12.12
C ILE A 43 -6.35 25.38 11.32
N ASN A 44 -6.72 26.66 11.32
CA ASN A 44 -7.86 27.14 10.52
C ASN A 44 -7.64 26.98 9.01
N THR A 45 -6.40 27.14 8.54
CA THR A 45 -6.03 26.86 7.14
C THR A 45 -6.13 25.37 6.84
N LEU A 46 -5.64 24.51 7.74
CA LEU A 46 -5.75 23.05 7.58
C LEU A 46 -7.21 22.58 7.53
N ARG A 47 -8.12 23.21 8.28
CA ARG A 47 -9.56 22.90 8.24
C ARG A 47 -10.23 23.20 6.90
N GLN A 48 -9.61 24.04 6.07
CA GLN A 48 -10.08 24.36 4.72
C GLN A 48 -9.33 23.56 3.64
N SER A 49 -8.32 22.78 4.03
CA SER A 49 -7.51 21.98 3.11
C SER A 49 -8.21 20.67 2.70
N PRO A 50 -7.72 20.01 1.63
CA PRO A 50 -8.15 18.65 1.28
C PRO A 50 -7.97 17.62 2.42
N TYR A 51 -7.07 17.91 3.36
CA TYR A 51 -6.75 17.04 4.50
C TYR A 51 -7.55 17.36 5.77
N ALA A 52 -8.54 18.26 5.72
CA ALA A 52 -9.32 18.68 6.89
C ALA A 52 -9.90 17.52 7.70
N LYS A 53 -10.36 16.45 7.04
CA LYS A 53 -10.91 15.26 7.71
C LYS A 53 -9.90 14.51 8.57
N LEU A 54 -8.60 14.65 8.29
CA LEU A 54 -7.54 14.01 9.07
C LEU A 54 -7.41 14.64 10.47
N LEU A 55 -7.83 15.90 10.64
CA LEU A 55 -7.81 16.59 11.93
C LEU A 55 -8.71 15.94 13.00
N HIS A 56 -9.65 15.09 12.59
CA HIS A 56 -10.53 14.36 13.50
C HIS A 56 -9.95 13.03 13.99
N LYS A 57 -8.81 12.59 13.45
CA LYS A 57 -8.16 11.33 13.82
C LYS A 57 -7.57 11.39 15.22
N ALA A 58 -7.59 10.26 15.93
CA ALA A 58 -7.19 10.22 17.33
C ALA A 58 -5.73 10.62 17.51
N ALA A 59 -4.84 10.09 16.66
CA ALA A 59 -3.43 10.45 16.66
C ALA A 59 -3.21 11.94 16.36
N VAL A 60 -3.92 12.50 15.36
CA VAL A 60 -3.79 13.92 14.99
C VAL A 60 -4.30 14.82 16.12
N LYS A 61 -5.39 14.45 16.82
CA LYS A 61 -5.87 15.21 17.99
C LYS A 61 -4.84 15.30 19.11
N LYS A 62 -4.00 14.27 19.32
CA LYS A 62 -2.87 14.33 20.25
C LYS A 62 -1.87 15.41 19.82
N ALA A 63 -1.51 15.43 18.53
CA ALA A 63 -0.63 16.44 17.94
C ALA A 63 -1.18 17.87 18.09
N LEU A 64 -2.48 18.04 17.85
CA LEU A 64 -3.16 19.33 18.04
C LEU A 64 -3.12 19.82 19.49
N GLY A 65 -3.01 18.90 20.46
CA GLY A 65 -2.81 19.24 21.87
C GLY A 65 -1.49 19.97 22.15
N PHE A 66 -0.45 19.72 21.34
CA PHE A 66 0.82 20.44 21.41
C PHE A 66 0.78 21.81 20.70
N ALA A 67 -0.23 22.07 19.88
CA ALA A 67 -0.42 23.29 19.10
C ALA A 67 -1.24 24.35 19.85
N GLY A 68 -0.83 24.71 21.08
CA GLY A 68 -1.56 25.63 21.95
C GLY A 68 -1.73 27.06 21.42
N ASN A 69 -0.92 27.46 20.44
CA ASN A 69 -1.00 28.75 19.75
C ASN A 69 -1.87 28.73 18.48
N GLY A 70 -2.54 27.61 18.18
CA GLY A 70 -3.38 27.47 16.98
C GLY A 70 -2.60 27.19 15.68
N ILE A 71 -1.29 26.91 15.78
CA ILE A 71 -0.40 26.66 14.64
C ILE A 71 0.18 25.25 14.79
N LEU A 72 0.06 24.45 13.72
CA LEU A 72 0.60 23.09 13.66
C LEU A 72 1.88 23.07 12.82
N THR A 73 2.88 22.31 13.27
CA THR A 73 4.18 22.11 12.64
C THR A 73 4.44 20.63 12.36
N ALA A 74 5.39 20.35 11.48
CA ALA A 74 5.87 18.98 11.23
C ALA A 74 6.38 18.31 12.53
N ASP A 75 7.20 19.01 13.33
CA ASP A 75 7.78 18.48 14.57
C ASP A 75 6.69 18.03 15.56
N GLN A 76 5.61 18.80 15.72
CA GLN A 76 4.50 18.43 16.60
C GLN A 76 3.77 17.16 16.13
N LEU A 77 3.72 16.91 14.82
CA LEU A 77 3.17 15.67 14.27
C LEU A 77 4.08 14.47 14.55
N GLU A 78 5.40 14.67 14.48
CA GLU A 78 6.41 13.64 14.75
C GLU A 78 6.49 13.26 16.24
N MET A 79 6.20 14.20 17.14
CA MET A 79 6.13 13.94 18.59
C MET A 79 5.04 12.93 18.97
N VAL A 80 4.04 12.68 18.10
CA VAL A 80 3.00 11.68 18.35
C VAL A 80 3.50 10.30 17.94
N TRP A 81 3.77 9.48 18.94
CA TRP A 81 4.18 8.08 18.75
C TRP A 81 3.36 7.15 19.65
N ASP A 82 3.12 5.92 19.17
CA ASP A 82 2.55 4.86 20.00
C ASP A 82 3.67 4.14 20.76
N GLU A 83 3.39 3.61 21.96
CA GLU A 83 4.40 2.88 22.73
C GLU A 83 4.78 1.55 22.06
N LYS A 84 3.85 0.95 21.29
CA LYS A 84 4.04 -0.35 20.64
C LYS A 84 3.62 -0.30 19.17
N PRO A 85 4.35 0.44 18.32
CA PRO A 85 4.09 0.41 16.88
C PRO A 85 4.43 -0.98 16.34
N LEU A 86 3.68 -1.44 15.33
CA LEU A 86 4.07 -2.60 14.54
C LEU A 86 5.28 -2.23 13.68
N ALA A 87 6.25 -3.13 13.61
CA ALA A 87 7.40 -3.00 12.72
C ALA A 87 7.17 -3.81 11.44
N PHE A 88 7.51 -3.20 10.31
CA PHE A 88 7.53 -3.84 9.00
C PHE A 88 8.90 -3.64 8.36
N VAL A 89 9.30 -4.56 7.50
CA VAL A 89 10.47 -4.40 6.63
C VAL A 89 9.96 -4.25 5.21
N THR A 90 10.36 -3.19 4.52
CA THR A 90 9.98 -3.00 3.12
C THR A 90 11.05 -3.55 2.19
N SER A 91 10.63 -4.19 1.10
CA SER A 91 11.50 -4.63 0.01
C SER A 91 10.87 -4.30 -1.33
N LEU A 92 11.69 -4.35 -2.39
CA LEU A 92 11.25 -4.12 -3.75
C LEU A 92 11.29 -5.41 -4.55
N SER A 93 10.33 -5.54 -5.45
CA SER A 93 10.26 -6.62 -6.44
C SER A 93 9.66 -6.08 -7.73
N GLN A 94 9.38 -6.96 -8.68
CA GLN A 94 8.84 -6.64 -9.99
C GLN A 94 7.53 -7.37 -10.25
N TRP A 95 6.73 -6.81 -11.15
CA TRP A 95 5.57 -7.50 -11.70
C TRP A 95 5.42 -7.27 -13.20
N GLY A 96 5.06 -8.34 -13.91
CA GLY A 96 4.77 -8.34 -15.35
C GLY A 96 5.89 -8.97 -16.18
N GLU A 97 5.53 -9.34 -17.41
CA GLU A 97 6.41 -10.05 -18.35
C GLU A 97 6.60 -9.24 -19.65
N GLY A 98 6.67 -7.92 -19.54
CA GLY A 98 6.89 -7.02 -20.66
C GLY A 98 5.72 -6.99 -21.66
N LYS A 99 5.92 -7.48 -22.88
CA LYS A 99 5.00 -7.27 -24.02
C LYS A 99 3.99 -8.38 -24.26
N VAL A 100 4.18 -9.57 -23.66
CA VAL A 100 3.55 -10.80 -24.15
C VAL A 100 2.22 -11.11 -23.45
N ASP A 101 2.04 -10.82 -22.16
CA ASP A 101 0.72 -11.03 -21.53
C ASP A 101 0.36 -10.10 -20.36
N TRP A 102 0.27 -8.81 -20.66
CA TRP A 102 -0.20 -7.80 -19.70
C TRP A 102 -1.65 -8.02 -19.20
N LYS A 103 -2.47 -8.81 -19.93
CA LYS A 103 -3.86 -9.09 -19.53
C LYS A 103 -3.92 -10.17 -18.46
N TRP A 104 -3.18 -11.26 -18.65
CA TRP A 104 -3.00 -12.29 -17.64
C TRP A 104 -2.39 -11.70 -16.37
N ASN A 105 -1.38 -10.83 -16.54
CA ASN A 105 -0.76 -10.09 -15.46
C ASN A 105 -1.66 -9.01 -14.82
N GLN A 106 -2.89 -8.83 -15.31
CA GLN A 106 -3.85 -7.85 -14.82
C GLN A 106 -3.27 -6.43 -14.68
N MET A 107 -2.59 -5.93 -15.72
CA MET A 107 -1.98 -4.59 -15.75
C MET A 107 -2.84 -3.64 -16.59
N SER A 108 -2.75 -2.32 -16.38
CA SER A 108 -3.49 -1.37 -17.25
C SER A 108 -2.86 -1.21 -18.62
N ARG A 109 -1.52 -1.31 -18.70
CA ARG A 109 -0.74 -1.24 -19.94
C ARG A 109 0.37 -2.30 -19.97
N LYS A 110 1.04 -2.44 -21.11
CA LYS A 110 2.21 -3.31 -21.28
C LYS A 110 3.44 -2.74 -20.57
N GLY A 111 4.37 -3.62 -20.20
CA GLY A 111 5.62 -3.25 -19.55
C GLY A 111 5.77 -3.98 -18.21
N TYR A 112 6.36 -3.27 -17.24
CA TYR A 112 6.58 -3.75 -15.89
C TYR A 112 6.07 -2.75 -14.86
N HIS A 113 5.68 -3.25 -13.69
CA HIS A 113 5.38 -2.46 -12.50
C HIS A 113 6.45 -2.70 -11.43
N LEU A 114 6.73 -1.65 -10.67
CA LEU A 114 7.50 -1.77 -9.44
C LEU A 114 6.57 -2.32 -8.35
N VAL A 115 7.08 -3.25 -7.56
CA VAL A 115 6.34 -3.79 -6.41
C VAL A 115 7.04 -3.35 -5.14
N LEU A 116 6.28 -2.75 -4.22
CA LEU A 116 6.71 -2.55 -2.85
C LEU A 116 6.03 -3.60 -1.98
N GLN A 117 6.84 -4.37 -1.26
CA GLN A 117 6.39 -5.41 -0.35
C GLN A 117 6.47 -4.89 1.09
N LEU A 118 5.45 -5.19 1.88
CA LEU A 118 5.39 -4.92 3.31
C LEU A 118 5.54 -6.24 4.06
N ASN A 119 6.75 -6.52 4.52
CA ASN A 119 7.09 -7.78 5.17
C ASN A 119 7.00 -7.67 6.68
N MET A 120 6.65 -8.77 7.32
CA MET A 120 6.60 -8.86 8.77
C MET A 120 8.02 -8.81 9.35
N ALA A 121 8.14 -8.19 10.52
CA ALA A 121 9.42 -8.10 11.22
C ALA A 121 9.73 -9.40 11.97
N THR A 122 10.98 -9.53 12.41
CA THR A 122 11.52 -10.76 13.01
C THR A 122 10.74 -11.23 14.24
N ASP A 123 10.15 -10.32 15.00
CA ASP A 123 9.31 -10.65 16.16
C ASP A 123 8.07 -11.46 15.77
N HIS A 124 7.46 -11.17 14.61
CA HIS A 124 6.39 -11.99 14.06
C HIS A 124 6.91 -13.36 13.62
N THR A 125 7.96 -13.38 12.79
CA THR A 125 8.55 -14.62 12.25
C THR A 125 8.91 -15.60 13.37
N GLU A 126 9.48 -15.13 14.48
CA GLU A 126 9.79 -15.97 15.64
C GLU A 126 8.54 -16.54 16.32
N GLN A 127 7.49 -15.72 16.48
CA GLN A 127 6.23 -16.18 17.08
C GLN A 127 5.50 -17.18 16.18
N TYR A 128 5.51 -16.93 14.87
CA TYR A 128 4.97 -17.84 13.86
C TYR A 128 5.69 -19.20 13.93
N LYS A 129 7.03 -19.23 13.78
CA LYS A 129 7.84 -20.46 13.83
C LYS A 129 7.70 -21.26 15.14
N ARG A 130 7.47 -20.57 16.26
CA ARG A 130 7.27 -21.24 17.57
C ARG A 130 5.91 -21.93 17.67
N LEU A 131 4.92 -21.44 16.94
CA LEU A 131 3.53 -21.89 17.06
C LEU A 131 3.13 -22.83 15.93
N ILE A 132 3.46 -22.45 14.69
CA ILE A 132 3.23 -23.17 13.45
C ILE A 132 4.62 -23.61 13.01
N THR A 133 4.93 -24.92 13.04
CA THR A 133 6.24 -25.41 12.60
C THR A 133 6.19 -25.51 11.07
N PRO A 134 6.66 -24.48 10.32
CA PRO A 134 6.33 -24.40 8.92
C PRO A 134 7.38 -25.15 8.09
N ASP A 135 6.94 -25.87 7.06
CA ASP A 135 7.85 -26.50 6.09
C ASP A 135 8.53 -25.45 5.19
N ASP A 136 7.85 -24.32 4.98
CA ASP A 136 8.32 -23.15 4.25
C ASP A 136 7.84 -21.87 4.95
N LEU A 137 8.72 -20.87 5.06
CA LEU A 137 8.40 -19.57 5.64
C LEU A 137 7.37 -18.79 4.84
N HIS A 138 7.19 -19.12 3.57
CA HIS A 138 6.24 -18.46 2.68
C HIS A 138 4.89 -19.21 2.63
N GLY A 139 4.63 -20.06 3.61
CA GLY A 139 3.45 -20.94 3.74
C GLY A 139 2.07 -20.26 3.84
N PHE A 140 1.91 -18.98 3.52
CA PHE A 140 0.60 -18.35 3.25
C PHE A 140 0.69 -17.26 2.16
N ASN A 141 1.83 -17.20 1.45
CA ASN A 141 2.00 -16.38 0.26
C ASN A 141 1.53 -17.17 -0.96
N MET A 142 0.69 -16.58 -1.79
CA MET A 142 0.20 -17.25 -3.00
C MET A 142 1.28 -17.34 -4.07
N ASP A 143 1.43 -18.53 -4.65
CA ASP A 143 2.29 -18.76 -5.81
C ASP A 143 1.92 -17.82 -6.96
N GLY A 144 2.94 -17.22 -7.56
CA GLY A 144 2.78 -16.28 -8.66
C GLY A 144 2.23 -14.91 -8.25
N HIS A 145 2.14 -14.60 -6.96
CA HIS A 145 2.01 -13.22 -6.46
C HIS A 145 3.40 -12.65 -6.13
N PRO A 146 3.59 -11.32 -6.19
CA PRO A 146 4.91 -10.72 -5.98
C PRO A 146 5.24 -10.59 -4.50
N SER A 147 5.25 -11.72 -3.80
CA SER A 147 5.71 -11.84 -2.43
C SER A 147 7.22 -12.15 -2.42
N LEU A 148 7.84 -12.13 -1.24
CA LEU A 148 9.21 -12.64 -1.14
C LEU A 148 9.19 -14.13 -1.44
N ASP A 149 9.96 -14.53 -2.45
CA ASP A 149 10.17 -15.92 -2.86
C ASP A 149 11.38 -16.55 -2.15
N GLU A 150 12.26 -15.72 -1.60
CA GLU A 150 13.44 -16.12 -0.84
C GLU A 150 13.66 -15.20 0.37
N GLY A 151 14.07 -15.78 1.50
CA GLY A 151 14.52 -15.05 2.68
C GLY A 151 13.90 -15.54 3.98
N GLU A 152 14.19 -14.82 5.07
CA GLU A 152 13.73 -15.20 6.42
C GLU A 152 12.44 -14.49 6.85
N ARG A 153 11.71 -13.85 5.91
CA ARG A 153 10.57 -12.99 6.25
C ARG A 153 9.36 -13.25 5.37
N GLU A 154 8.21 -13.16 5.99
CA GLU A 154 6.91 -13.33 5.36
C GLU A 154 6.38 -12.00 4.83
N THR A 155 5.80 -12.01 3.63
CA THR A 155 5.17 -10.82 3.04
C THR A 155 3.74 -10.71 3.55
N LEU A 156 3.43 -9.68 4.33
CA LEU A 156 2.05 -9.46 4.77
C LEU A 156 1.21 -8.95 3.61
N ALA A 157 1.70 -7.95 2.90
CA ALA A 157 0.98 -7.24 1.85
C ALA A 157 1.95 -6.69 0.81
N TRP A 158 1.42 -6.36 -0.37
CA TRP A 158 2.19 -5.74 -1.44
C TRP A 158 1.36 -4.73 -2.21
N VAL A 159 2.04 -3.82 -2.90
CA VAL A 159 1.45 -2.82 -3.80
C VAL A 159 2.16 -2.82 -5.14
N ARG A 160 1.39 -2.77 -6.24
CA ARG A 160 1.91 -2.58 -7.60
C ARG A 160 1.83 -1.11 -8.00
N LEU A 161 2.94 -0.58 -8.49
CA LEU A 161 3.11 0.81 -8.88
C LEU A 161 3.47 0.88 -10.38
N ASP A 162 2.62 1.52 -11.18
CA ASP A 162 2.96 1.94 -12.54
C ASP A 162 3.36 3.41 -12.51
N LEU A 163 4.63 3.71 -12.75
CA LEU A 163 5.17 5.06 -12.66
C LEU A 163 5.79 5.51 -13.98
N ASP A 164 5.92 6.83 -14.10
CA ASP A 164 6.61 7.52 -15.18
C ASP A 164 7.29 8.77 -14.62
N PHE A 165 8.64 8.77 -14.63
CA PHE A 165 9.41 9.92 -14.12
C PHE A 165 9.30 11.16 -15.04
N ASN A 166 8.96 10.99 -16.32
CA ASN A 166 8.83 12.13 -17.25
C ASN A 166 7.61 12.99 -16.92
N THR A 167 6.49 12.37 -16.53
CA THR A 167 5.30 13.10 -16.08
C THR A 167 5.28 13.34 -14.56
N ASN A 168 6.24 12.76 -13.81
CA ASN A 168 6.29 12.79 -12.36
C ASN A 168 4.99 12.27 -11.73
N GLU A 169 4.52 11.14 -12.27
CA GLU A 169 3.26 10.50 -11.89
C GLU A 169 3.48 9.03 -11.55
N VAL A 170 2.68 8.55 -10.60
CA VAL A 170 2.53 7.12 -10.33
C VAL A 170 1.06 6.78 -10.19
N LEU A 171 0.70 5.60 -10.67
CA LEU A 171 -0.58 4.96 -10.44
C LEU A 171 -0.39 3.77 -9.51
N ILE A 172 -1.03 3.83 -8.35
CA ILE A 172 -1.25 2.69 -7.48
C ILE A 172 -2.28 1.78 -8.18
N GLU A 173 -1.77 0.73 -8.81
CA GLU A 173 -2.53 -0.21 -9.63
C GLU A 173 -3.35 -1.17 -8.77
N GLU A 174 -2.74 -1.65 -7.68
CA GLU A 174 -3.32 -2.65 -6.81
C GLU A 174 -2.60 -2.73 -5.47
N ILE A 175 -3.37 -2.96 -4.42
CA ILE A 175 -2.91 -3.36 -3.09
C ILE A 175 -3.58 -4.69 -2.75
N GLN A 176 -2.81 -5.66 -2.27
CA GLN A 176 -3.32 -6.95 -1.81
C GLN A 176 -2.59 -7.43 -0.55
N CYS A 177 -3.21 -8.40 0.13
CA CYS A 177 -2.70 -9.08 1.30
C CYS A 177 -3.16 -10.53 1.20
N ASP A 178 -2.23 -11.40 0.82
CA ASP A 178 -2.49 -12.83 0.69
C ASP A 178 -2.49 -13.46 2.08
N TRP A 179 -1.45 -13.22 2.87
CA TRP A 179 -1.26 -13.83 4.18
C TRP A 179 -2.49 -13.85 5.10
N ILE A 180 -3.14 -12.70 5.32
CA ILE A 180 -4.34 -12.63 6.19
C ILE A 180 -5.54 -13.33 5.54
N ARG A 181 -5.65 -13.31 4.21
CA ARG A 181 -6.73 -14.00 3.50
C ARG A 181 -6.54 -15.51 3.64
N GLU A 182 -5.37 -16.02 3.29
CA GLU A 182 -5.06 -17.45 3.32
C GLU A 182 -5.17 -18.02 4.75
N VAL A 183 -4.64 -17.34 5.76
CA VAL A 183 -4.78 -17.78 7.17
C VAL A 183 -6.25 -17.83 7.60
N ARG A 184 -7.08 -16.88 7.16
CA ARG A 184 -8.51 -16.90 7.48
C ARG A 184 -9.21 -18.06 6.79
N GLU A 185 -8.94 -18.28 5.51
CA GLU A 185 -9.51 -19.39 4.75
C GLU A 185 -9.10 -20.74 5.37
N ALA A 186 -7.84 -20.90 5.78
CA ALA A 186 -7.37 -22.08 6.50
C ALA A 186 -8.15 -22.31 7.82
N VAL A 187 -8.35 -21.26 8.62
CA VAL A 187 -9.14 -21.35 9.87
C VAL A 187 -10.62 -21.67 9.62
N THR A 188 -11.24 -21.07 8.59
CA THR A 188 -12.70 -21.18 8.40
C THR A 188 -13.11 -22.38 7.57
N GLU A 189 -12.29 -22.77 6.60
CA GLU A 189 -12.61 -23.82 5.62
C GLU A 189 -11.83 -25.12 5.88
N GLY A 190 -10.85 -25.09 6.80
CA GLY A 190 -10.07 -26.27 7.19
C GLY A 190 -9.11 -26.73 6.10
N TYR A 191 -8.67 -25.82 5.22
CA TYR A 191 -7.61 -26.13 4.26
C TYR A 191 -6.28 -26.30 4.99
N GLU A 192 -5.68 -27.48 4.83
CA GLU A 192 -4.30 -27.71 5.21
C GLU A 192 -3.39 -26.90 4.28
N TRP A 193 -2.61 -26.01 4.87
CA TRP A 193 -1.50 -25.31 4.21
C TRP A 193 -0.19 -25.98 4.64
N TYR A 194 0.90 -25.72 3.90
CA TYR A 194 2.21 -26.31 4.18
C TYR A 194 2.68 -26.05 5.63
N GLY A 195 3.02 -27.13 6.35
CA GLY A 195 3.53 -27.09 7.73
C GLY A 195 2.77 -27.98 8.71
N GLU A 196 3.38 -28.18 9.89
CA GLU A 196 2.81 -28.96 10.99
C GLU A 196 2.21 -28.04 12.06
N TYR A 197 0.89 -28.09 12.22
CA TYR A 197 0.14 -27.37 13.25
C TYR A 197 -1.19 -28.07 13.58
N THR A 198 -1.72 -27.79 14.77
CA THR A 198 -3.10 -28.14 15.15
C THR A 198 -4.06 -26.99 14.85
N ASP A 199 -5.36 -27.29 14.76
CA ASP A 199 -6.40 -26.26 14.61
C ASP A 199 -6.32 -25.19 15.72
N GLU A 200 -6.05 -25.61 16.97
CA GLU A 200 -5.88 -24.70 18.11
C GLU A 200 -4.68 -23.76 17.93
N GLN A 201 -3.57 -24.26 17.38
CA GLN A 201 -2.39 -23.45 17.08
C GLN A 201 -2.68 -22.45 15.96
N LEU A 202 -3.38 -22.87 14.90
CA LEU A 202 -3.77 -22.00 13.80
C LEU A 202 -4.76 -20.91 14.26
N GLU A 203 -5.75 -21.26 15.07
CA GLU A 203 -6.69 -20.31 15.66
C GLU A 203 -5.96 -19.31 16.57
N THR A 204 -5.01 -19.78 17.38
CA THR A 204 -4.18 -18.92 18.23
C THR A 204 -3.34 -17.96 17.40
N TYR A 205 -2.74 -18.47 16.32
CA TYR A 205 -1.96 -17.66 15.39
C TYR A 205 -2.81 -16.54 14.78
N ALA A 206 -3.97 -16.89 14.22
CA ALA A 206 -4.86 -15.95 13.57
C ALA A 206 -5.42 -14.88 14.53
N ASN A 207 -5.85 -15.30 15.72
CA ASN A 207 -6.59 -14.43 16.64
C ASN A 207 -5.72 -13.64 17.61
N VAL A 208 -4.48 -14.09 17.87
CA VAL A 208 -3.57 -13.45 18.83
C VAL A 208 -2.41 -12.78 18.11
N ILE A 209 -1.64 -13.54 17.33
CA ILE A 209 -0.39 -13.06 16.71
C ILE A 209 -0.68 -12.19 15.49
N LEU A 210 -1.57 -12.64 14.60
CA LEU A 210 -1.86 -11.94 13.34
C LEU A 210 -2.90 -10.82 13.51
N ALA A 211 -3.74 -10.88 14.55
CA ALA A 211 -4.82 -9.93 14.76
C ALA A 211 -4.41 -8.44 14.81
N PRO A 212 -3.27 -8.04 15.40
CA PRO A 212 -2.78 -6.66 15.33
C PRO A 212 -2.50 -6.21 13.89
N TYR A 213 -1.86 -7.05 13.08
CA TYR A 213 -1.56 -6.79 11.67
C TYR A 213 -2.84 -6.71 10.85
N ALA A 214 -3.77 -7.65 11.05
CA ALA A 214 -5.06 -7.70 10.35
C ALA A 214 -5.92 -6.45 10.54
N LYS A 215 -5.76 -5.73 11.65
CA LYS A 215 -6.49 -4.48 11.94
C LYS A 215 -5.98 -3.28 11.15
N VAL A 216 -4.73 -3.30 10.67
CA VAL A 216 -4.08 -2.11 10.12
C VAL A 216 -3.42 -2.30 8.76
N TRP A 217 -3.32 -3.52 8.23
CA TRP A 217 -2.55 -3.82 7.01
C TRP A 217 -2.90 -2.92 5.82
N GLU A 218 -4.20 -2.65 5.57
CA GLU A 218 -4.65 -1.80 4.46
C GLU A 218 -4.05 -0.39 4.56
N GLU A 219 -4.05 0.16 5.80
CA GLU A 219 -3.54 1.49 6.06
C GLU A 219 -2.01 1.51 6.12
N ALA A 220 -1.39 0.47 6.67
CA ALA A 220 0.06 0.35 6.75
C ALA A 220 0.66 0.26 5.34
N MET A 221 0.10 -0.59 4.47
CA MET A 221 0.57 -0.77 3.10
C MET A 221 0.42 0.50 2.27
N LEU A 222 -0.75 1.17 2.29
CA LEU A 222 -0.92 2.41 1.54
C LEU A 222 -0.07 3.57 2.12
N ALA A 223 0.13 3.63 3.43
CA ALA A 223 1.01 4.62 4.03
C ALA A 223 2.48 4.40 3.65
N ALA A 224 2.96 3.15 3.69
CA ALA A 224 4.30 2.78 3.25
C ALA A 224 4.48 3.09 1.75
N ALA A 225 3.48 2.81 0.92
CA ALA A 225 3.51 3.13 -0.50
C ALA A 225 3.66 4.63 -0.75
N ILE A 226 2.85 5.47 -0.09
CA ILE A 226 2.93 6.93 -0.26
C ILE A 226 4.26 7.48 0.24
N ASP A 227 4.75 6.97 1.37
CA ASP A 227 6.06 7.34 1.93
C ASP A 227 7.19 7.04 0.95
N PHE A 228 7.22 5.80 0.44
CA PHE A 228 8.17 5.35 -0.57
C PHE A 228 8.09 6.21 -1.85
N ILE A 229 6.89 6.43 -2.37
CA ILE A 229 6.67 7.21 -3.60
C ILE A 229 7.19 8.65 -3.43
N ARG A 230 6.90 9.31 -2.32
CA ARG A 230 7.28 10.72 -2.12
C ARG A 230 8.73 10.89 -1.75
N HIS A 231 9.22 10.09 -0.82
CA HIS A 231 10.49 10.35 -0.15
C HIS A 231 11.65 9.56 -0.75
N ASP A 232 11.38 8.38 -1.32
CA ASP A 232 12.42 7.56 -1.96
C ASP A 232 12.43 7.74 -3.48
N LEU A 233 11.25 7.76 -4.12
CA LEU A 233 11.15 7.97 -5.59
C LEU A 233 11.09 9.44 -5.99
N GLY A 234 10.73 10.35 -5.08
CA GLY A 234 10.59 11.78 -5.38
C GLY A 234 9.39 12.14 -6.27
N ILE A 235 8.35 11.28 -6.30
CA ILE A 235 7.16 11.47 -7.16
C ILE A 235 6.03 12.18 -6.40
N ASP A 236 5.52 13.27 -6.97
CA ASP A 236 4.51 14.12 -6.32
C ASP A 236 3.06 13.77 -6.68
N THR A 237 2.84 13.28 -7.91
CA THR A 237 1.48 13.08 -8.42
C THR A 237 1.08 11.61 -8.30
N ILE A 238 0.31 11.31 -7.26
CA ILE A 238 -0.09 9.94 -6.92
C ILE A 238 -1.55 9.70 -7.32
N TYR A 239 -1.76 8.81 -8.26
CA TYR A 239 -3.05 8.27 -8.65
C TYR A 239 -3.32 6.92 -8.00
N TYR A 240 -4.59 6.58 -7.89
CA TYR A 240 -5.08 5.28 -7.43
C TYR A 240 -6.30 4.91 -8.28
N HIS A 241 -6.41 3.66 -8.74
CA HIS A 241 -7.55 3.22 -9.55
C HIS A 241 -8.90 3.35 -8.84
N SER A 242 -9.95 3.74 -9.57
CA SER A 242 -11.31 3.40 -9.13
C SER A 242 -11.60 1.92 -9.39
N PHE A 243 -12.56 1.36 -8.67
CA PHE A 243 -12.94 -0.04 -8.82
C PHE A 243 -13.38 -0.37 -10.26
N GLU A 244 -14.25 0.44 -10.83
CA GLU A 244 -14.83 0.23 -12.16
C GLU A 244 -13.81 0.42 -13.27
N THR A 245 -13.03 1.51 -13.19
CA THR A 245 -12.03 1.84 -14.23
C THR A 245 -10.88 0.84 -14.18
N GLY A 246 -10.39 0.52 -12.97
CA GLY A 246 -9.33 -0.46 -12.76
C GLY A 246 -9.71 -1.85 -13.26
N ALA A 247 -10.92 -2.34 -12.96
CA ALA A 247 -11.36 -3.65 -13.46
C ALA A 247 -11.37 -3.72 -15.00
N VAL A 248 -11.84 -2.65 -15.66
CA VAL A 248 -11.88 -2.59 -17.12
C VAL A 248 -10.50 -2.39 -17.73
N LEU A 249 -9.57 -1.66 -17.11
CA LEU A 249 -8.22 -1.50 -17.62
C LEU A 249 -7.34 -2.74 -17.40
N LYS A 250 -7.47 -3.38 -16.23
CA LYS A 250 -6.73 -4.59 -15.84
C LYS A 250 -7.28 -5.89 -16.42
N HIS A 251 -8.38 -5.84 -17.18
CA HIS A 251 -9.00 -7.04 -17.79
C HIS A 251 -9.54 -8.06 -16.79
N ILE A 252 -10.02 -7.60 -15.64
CA ILE A 252 -10.52 -8.49 -14.61
C ILE A 252 -11.95 -8.94 -14.97
N THR A 253 -12.09 -10.20 -15.34
CA THR A 253 -13.37 -10.81 -15.78
C THR A 253 -14.02 -11.72 -14.74
N TYR A 254 -13.23 -12.27 -13.81
CA TYR A 254 -13.69 -13.20 -12.78
C TYR A 254 -13.76 -12.48 -11.42
N ASP A 255 -12.89 -12.85 -10.48
CA ASP A 255 -12.89 -12.34 -9.12
C ASP A 255 -12.28 -10.95 -9.06
N LYS A 256 -13.16 -9.98 -8.86
CA LYS A 256 -12.76 -8.60 -8.65
C LYS A 256 -12.23 -8.43 -7.23
N PRO A 257 -11.22 -7.58 -7.03
CA PRO A 257 -10.69 -7.36 -5.70
C PRO A 257 -11.73 -6.71 -4.78
N PRO A 258 -11.56 -6.76 -3.45
CA PRO A 258 -12.52 -6.17 -2.52
C PRO A 258 -12.80 -4.69 -2.84
N ARG A 259 -14.07 -4.35 -3.10
CA ARG A 259 -14.46 -2.98 -3.48
C ARG A 259 -14.06 -1.94 -2.43
N SER A 260 -13.96 -2.32 -1.15
CA SER A 260 -13.53 -1.44 -0.06
C SER A 260 -12.13 -0.85 -0.29
N LEU A 261 -11.18 -1.63 -0.82
CA LEU A 261 -9.82 -1.18 -1.12
C LEU A 261 -9.79 -0.09 -2.20
N TYR A 262 -10.78 -0.08 -3.08
CA TYR A 262 -10.88 0.87 -4.20
C TYR A 262 -11.89 1.99 -3.94
N THR A 263 -12.46 2.08 -2.73
CA THR A 263 -13.48 3.09 -2.40
C THR A 263 -13.24 3.72 -1.03
N LYS A 264 -13.21 2.90 0.02
CA LYS A 264 -13.05 3.37 1.41
C LYS A 264 -11.60 3.76 1.68
N LEU A 265 -10.65 2.90 1.33
CA LEU A 265 -9.23 3.12 1.61
C LEU A 265 -8.69 4.44 1.02
N PRO A 266 -8.78 4.72 -0.30
CA PRO A 266 -8.32 6.00 -0.86
C PRO A 266 -9.02 7.20 -0.22
N THR A 267 -10.33 7.09 0.05
CA THR A 267 -11.08 8.14 0.74
C THR A 267 -10.54 8.39 2.15
N ARG A 268 -10.11 7.36 2.90
CA ARG A 268 -9.51 7.56 4.23
C ARG A 268 -8.20 8.36 4.17
N PHE A 269 -7.44 8.21 3.08
CA PHE A 269 -6.16 8.88 2.81
C PHE A 269 -6.32 10.24 2.12
N ALA A 270 -7.53 10.78 2.05
CA ALA A 270 -7.81 12.08 1.44
C ALA A 270 -7.61 12.17 -0.07
N PHE A 271 -7.48 11.03 -0.77
CA PHE A 271 -7.62 11.04 -2.22
C PHE A 271 -8.97 11.63 -2.64
N GLN A 272 -8.95 12.33 -3.75
CA GLN A 272 -10.11 12.95 -4.38
C GLN A 272 -10.38 12.29 -5.73
N LYS A 273 -11.66 12.11 -6.05
CA LYS A 273 -12.06 11.57 -7.34
C LYS A 273 -11.73 12.57 -8.45
N THR A 274 -11.25 12.06 -9.58
CA THR A 274 -10.92 12.83 -10.78
C THR A 274 -11.25 12.04 -12.03
N ASN A 275 -11.65 12.73 -13.10
CA ASN A 275 -11.81 12.14 -14.42
C ASN A 275 -10.55 12.34 -15.29
N ASN A 276 -9.55 13.07 -14.78
CA ASN A 276 -8.25 13.24 -15.41
C ASN A 276 -7.33 12.14 -14.87
N GLY A 277 -7.15 11.07 -15.64
CA GLY A 277 -6.22 9.99 -15.31
C GLY A 277 -4.74 10.40 -15.50
N PRO A 278 -3.79 9.52 -15.12
CA PRO A 278 -2.36 9.76 -15.29
C PRO A 278 -2.02 10.03 -16.76
N GLU A 279 -1.26 11.07 -17.03
CA GLU A 279 -0.92 11.48 -18.40
C GLU A 279 -0.18 10.37 -19.15
N PHE A 280 0.81 9.72 -18.53
CA PHE A 280 1.56 8.63 -19.17
C PHE A 280 0.64 7.47 -19.60
N LEU A 281 -0.41 7.20 -18.83
CA LEU A 281 -1.37 6.13 -19.10
C LEU A 281 -2.34 6.55 -20.23
N MET A 282 -2.77 7.81 -20.22
CA MET A 282 -3.69 8.35 -21.23
C MET A 282 -3.07 8.47 -22.63
N ARG A 283 -1.74 8.54 -22.72
CA ARG A 283 -0.98 8.52 -23.98
C ARG A 283 -0.90 7.12 -24.61
N ASP A 284 -1.18 6.05 -23.84
CA ASP A 284 -1.19 4.68 -24.36
C ASP A 284 -2.45 4.41 -25.21
N LYS A 285 -2.24 4.02 -26.48
CA LYS A 285 -3.32 3.78 -27.45
C LYS A 285 -4.25 2.64 -27.04
N TYR A 286 -3.73 1.60 -26.37
CA TYR A 286 -4.53 0.46 -25.92
C TYR A 286 -5.38 0.83 -24.71
N VAL A 287 -4.81 1.56 -23.75
CA VAL A 287 -5.55 2.12 -22.61
C VAL A 287 -6.68 2.99 -23.13
N HIS A 288 -6.38 3.94 -24.02
CA HIS A 288 -7.39 4.83 -24.58
C HIS A 288 -8.53 4.07 -25.28
N LYS A 289 -8.22 3.01 -26.02
CA LYS A 289 -9.25 2.15 -26.65
C LYS A 289 -10.13 1.46 -25.60
N ARG A 290 -9.55 0.95 -24.52
CA ARG A 290 -10.30 0.23 -23.46
C ARG A 290 -11.16 1.16 -22.62
N LEU A 291 -10.68 2.38 -22.35
CA LEU A 291 -11.45 3.39 -21.60
C LEU A 291 -12.79 3.72 -22.26
N LYS A 292 -12.93 3.54 -23.59
CA LYS A 292 -14.23 3.69 -24.28
C LYS A 292 -15.30 2.72 -23.80
N ALA A 293 -14.92 1.59 -23.20
CA ALA A 293 -15.85 0.64 -22.59
C ALA A 293 -16.30 1.08 -21.18
N VAL A 294 -15.62 2.05 -20.57
CA VAL A 294 -15.98 2.60 -19.27
C VAL A 294 -16.90 3.81 -19.47
N LYS A 295 -18.14 3.73 -19.00
CA LYS A 295 -19.12 4.82 -19.15
C LYS A 295 -18.66 6.15 -18.55
N LYS A 296 -17.95 6.08 -17.42
CA LYS A 296 -17.40 7.24 -16.71
C LYS A 296 -16.04 6.86 -16.11
N PRO A 297 -14.94 6.98 -16.88
CA PRO A 297 -13.59 6.78 -16.38
C PRO A 297 -13.33 7.70 -15.18
N GLU A 298 -12.83 7.14 -14.09
CA GLU A 298 -12.56 7.86 -12.86
C GLU A 298 -11.35 7.24 -12.17
N TRP A 299 -10.55 8.09 -11.55
CA TRP A 299 -9.43 7.74 -10.69
C TRP A 299 -9.55 8.49 -9.37
N PHE A 300 -8.73 8.09 -8.43
CA PHE A 300 -8.45 8.84 -7.23
C PHE A 300 -7.09 9.52 -7.40
N MET A 301 -6.96 10.78 -6.99
CA MET A 301 -5.70 11.51 -6.98
C MET A 301 -5.45 12.05 -5.57
N LEU A 302 -4.24 11.84 -5.06
CA LEU A 302 -3.83 12.37 -3.77
C LEU A 302 -3.62 13.88 -3.90
N PRO A 303 -4.14 14.71 -2.98
CA PRO A 303 -3.88 16.14 -3.00
C PRO A 303 -2.38 16.45 -2.90
N LYS A 304 -1.91 17.37 -3.75
CA LYS A 304 -0.51 17.84 -3.74
C LYS A 304 -0.14 18.53 -2.42
N VAL A 305 1.14 18.55 -2.10
CA VAL A 305 1.73 19.27 -0.95
C VAL A 305 1.61 20.80 -1.13
N ALA A 306 1.70 21.58 -0.04
CA ALA A 306 1.38 23.03 -0.01
C ALA A 306 2.57 24.01 -0.02
#